data_AF-A0A7I7P374-F1
#
_entry.id   AF-A0A7I7P374-F1
#
_cell.length_a   1.000
_cell.length_b   1.000
_cell.length_c   1.000
_cell.angle_alpha   90.00
_cell.angle_beta   90.00
_cell.angle_gamma   90.00
#
_symmetry.space_group_name_H-M   'P 1'
#
loop_
_entity.id
_entity.type
_entity.pdbx_description
1 polymer ?
#
loop_
_entity_poly.entity_id
_entity_poly.type
_entity_poly.pdbx_seq_one_letter_code
_entity_poly.pdbx_strand_id
1 'polypeptide(L)'
;MAPLPDAPAPDPRWGAQTAAPASRPSGARGWQRTPPRLPPGFRWIAVRPGAAPATRRGRRPLGPTPRYAVMPRWGLADRVEQTPAAAEAAARPGPAVPMIRTTLFVSVLVLGIAALVYVVRYVLLIINRNTLLNSWVAAGADWLGILASVAAIAAVLTSGVMLIRWLIARRAAVFAHHGLPEPRSTRTLWAGCVVPLANLLWAPVYVIELAIVEDHYSRIRRPIVQWWVAWVASYLVSVFAMATSFASDAQGIANNTITMVFAYLLAALTVAAAARVFEGFERKPVERPAHRWVVVSDDPAPPSRPVELEGQEAAALGV
;
A
#
# COMPACT_ATOMS: atom_id res chain seq x y z
N MET A 1 -45.86 49.67 39.28
CA MET A 1 -44.65 48.84 39.38
C MET A 1 -44.06 49.08 40.74
N ALA A 2 -44.23 48.11 41.63
CA ALA A 2 -43.88 48.19 43.04
C ALA A 2 -43.44 46.81 43.53
N PRO A 3 -42.62 46.77 44.59
CA PRO A 3 -41.54 45.80 44.80
C PRO A 3 -41.99 44.61 45.63
N LEU A 4 -41.15 43.59 45.77
CA LEU A 4 -41.05 42.90 47.06
C LEU A 4 -39.63 42.35 47.32
N PRO A 5 -39.27 42.24 48.61
CA PRO A 5 -37.92 42.18 49.15
C PRO A 5 -37.49 40.74 49.50
N ASP A 6 -36.25 40.65 50.00
CA ASP A 6 -35.57 39.43 50.44
C ASP A 6 -36.42 38.50 51.31
N ALA A 7 -36.32 37.20 51.02
CA ALA A 7 -36.93 36.12 51.78
C ALA A 7 -35.85 35.23 52.42
N PRO A 8 -36.17 34.55 53.54
CA PRO A 8 -35.30 34.45 54.71
C PRO A 8 -34.48 33.14 54.80
N ALA A 9 -33.55 33.11 55.76
CA ALA A 9 -32.72 31.95 56.07
C ALA A 9 -33.55 30.70 56.47
N PRO A 10 -33.21 29.50 55.97
CA PRO A 10 -33.82 28.27 56.46
C PRO A 10 -33.29 27.88 57.85
N ASP A 11 -34.27 27.80 58.74
CA ASP A 11 -34.37 27.30 60.12
C ASP A 11 -33.55 26.04 60.50
N PRO A 12 -32.86 26.00 61.66
CA PRO A 12 -31.98 24.90 62.09
C PRO A 12 -32.70 23.66 62.66
N ARG A 13 -34.04 23.62 62.58
CA ARG A 13 -34.90 22.58 63.17
C ARG A 13 -34.93 21.23 62.44
N TRP A 14 -34.08 21.04 61.42
CA TRP A 14 -33.84 19.73 60.80
C TRP A 14 -32.37 19.29 60.92
N GLY A 15 -31.73 19.66 62.02
CA GLY A 15 -30.55 18.97 62.55
C GLY A 15 -30.94 18.08 63.74
N ALA A 16 -31.07 16.77 63.51
CA ALA A 16 -31.02 15.75 64.55
C ALA A 16 -29.94 14.74 64.13
N GLN A 17 -28.74 14.89 64.69
CA GLN A 17 -28.27 14.17 65.88
C GLN A 17 -27.81 12.74 65.57
N THR A 18 -26.48 12.63 65.47
CA THR A 18 -25.60 11.54 65.88
C THR A 18 -26.24 10.31 66.53
N ALA A 19 -26.01 9.15 65.90
CA ALA A 19 -25.69 7.89 66.58
C ALA A 19 -24.65 7.12 65.75
N ALA A 20 -23.48 6.89 66.34
CA ALA A 20 -22.42 6.02 65.83
C ALA A 20 -22.72 4.54 66.19
N PRO A 21 -21.82 3.57 65.91
CA PRO A 21 -21.17 3.21 64.66
C PRO A 21 -21.51 1.76 64.25
N ALA A 22 -21.44 1.41 62.97
CA ALA A 22 -21.40 0.00 62.56
C ALA A 22 -20.37 -0.21 61.45
N SER A 23 -19.36 -0.98 61.81
CA SER A 23 -18.25 -1.47 61.02
C SER A 23 -18.64 -2.07 59.67
N ARG A 24 -17.92 -1.70 58.60
CA ARG A 24 -17.78 -2.52 57.40
C ARG A 24 -16.31 -2.68 57.01
N PRO A 25 -15.92 -3.86 56.52
CA PRO A 25 -14.53 -4.33 56.52
C PRO A 25 -13.67 -3.62 55.48
N SER A 26 -12.39 -3.52 55.80
CA SER A 26 -11.32 -3.18 54.86
C SER A 26 -11.29 -4.21 53.72
N GLY A 27 -11.54 -3.77 52.50
CA GLY A 27 -11.46 -4.59 51.29
C GLY A 27 -10.98 -3.78 50.09
N ALA A 28 -9.73 -4.04 49.69
CA ALA A 28 -9.03 -3.69 48.46
C ALA A 28 -8.90 -2.20 48.08
N ARG A 29 -7.64 -1.74 47.97
CA ARG A 29 -7.24 -0.52 47.23
C ARG A 29 -7.68 -0.65 45.76
N GLY A 30 -8.93 -0.28 45.48
CA GLY A 30 -9.43 -0.08 44.15
C GLY A 30 -8.84 1.21 43.58
N TRP A 31 -8.16 1.09 42.44
CA TRP A 31 -7.60 2.19 41.67
C TRP A 31 -8.64 3.32 41.52
N GLN A 32 -8.35 4.49 42.10
CA GLN A 32 -9.11 5.71 41.81
C GLN A 32 -8.87 6.07 40.34
N ARG A 33 -9.76 5.62 39.45
CA ARG A 33 -9.76 6.04 38.05
C ARG A 33 -10.04 7.54 38.01
N THR A 34 -9.01 8.32 37.72
CA THR A 34 -9.16 9.74 37.42
C THR A 34 -9.98 9.85 36.13
N PRO A 35 -11.09 10.62 36.11
CA PRO A 35 -11.89 10.75 34.90
C PRO A 35 -11.08 11.49 33.82
N PRO A 36 -11.18 11.08 32.55
CA PRO A 36 -10.45 11.74 31.46
C PRO A 36 -10.88 13.20 31.33
N ARG A 37 -9.92 14.13 31.43
CA ARG A 37 -10.15 15.56 31.20
C ARG A 37 -10.36 15.79 29.70
N LEU A 38 -11.52 16.31 29.33
CA LEU A 38 -11.84 16.64 27.95
C LEU A 38 -11.27 18.00 27.55
N PRO A 39 -11.01 18.23 26.26
CA PRO A 39 -10.62 19.53 25.74
C PRO A 39 -11.65 20.63 26.09
N PRO A 40 -11.22 21.90 26.20
CA PRO A 40 -12.12 23.03 26.45
C PRO A 40 -13.23 23.07 25.38
N GLY A 41 -14.49 23.15 25.81
CA GLY A 41 -15.65 23.20 24.91
C GLY A 41 -16.42 21.88 24.77
N PHE A 42 -15.91 20.76 25.30
CA PHE A 42 -16.64 19.48 25.31
C PHE A 42 -17.20 19.18 26.71
N ARG A 43 -18.51 18.93 26.78
CA ARG A 43 -19.21 18.51 28.00
C ARG A 43 -19.75 17.10 27.80
N TRP A 44 -19.33 16.16 28.65
CA TRP A 44 -20.06 14.89 28.75
C TRP A 44 -21.47 15.18 29.25
N ILE A 45 -22.46 14.77 28.47
CA ILE A 45 -23.85 14.72 28.90
C ILE A 45 -24.20 13.24 29.02
N ALA A 46 -24.36 12.76 30.25
CA ALA A 46 -24.96 11.46 30.49
C ALA A 46 -26.45 11.59 30.20
N VAL A 47 -26.86 11.27 28.97
CA VAL A 47 -28.28 11.15 28.64
C VAL A 47 -28.79 9.89 29.33
N ARG A 48 -29.91 10.01 30.07
CA ARG A 48 -30.60 8.85 30.63
C ARG A 48 -30.90 7.91 29.46
N PRO A 49 -30.40 6.66 29.47
CA PRO A 49 -30.79 5.68 28.46
C PRO A 49 -32.32 5.68 28.37
N GLY A 50 -32.86 5.70 27.15
CA GLY A 50 -34.30 5.56 26.93
C GLY A 50 -34.83 4.32 27.66
N ALA A 51 -36.16 4.26 27.83
CA ALA A 51 -36.84 3.17 28.54
C ALA A 51 -36.19 1.81 28.25
N ALA A 52 -35.87 1.07 29.31
CA ALA A 52 -35.16 -0.20 29.19
C ALA A 52 -35.88 -1.08 28.16
N PRO A 53 -35.15 -1.73 27.23
CA PRO A 53 -35.78 -2.66 26.30
C PRO A 53 -36.62 -3.66 27.08
N ALA A 54 -37.83 -3.95 26.58
CA ALA A 54 -38.72 -4.90 27.24
C ALA A 54 -37.94 -6.17 27.59
N THR A 55 -38.03 -6.60 28.85
CA THR A 55 -37.36 -7.80 29.33
C THR A 55 -37.71 -8.96 28.40
N ARG A 56 -36.71 -9.56 27.76
CA ARG A 56 -36.93 -10.74 26.93
C ARG A 56 -37.63 -11.79 27.80
N ARG A 57 -38.76 -12.31 27.30
CA ARG A 57 -39.48 -13.42 27.94
C ARG A 57 -38.48 -14.51 28.32
N GLY A 58 -38.58 -15.01 29.55
CA GLY A 58 -37.68 -16.03 30.08
C GLY A 58 -37.53 -17.19 29.10
N ARG A 59 -36.28 -17.65 28.91
CA ARG A 59 -35.99 -18.81 28.07
C ARG A 59 -36.81 -19.99 28.58
N ARG A 60 -37.61 -20.57 27.68
CA ARG A 60 -38.29 -21.84 27.92
C ARG A 60 -37.22 -22.88 28.30
N PRO A 61 -37.40 -23.68 29.37
CA PRO A 61 -36.42 -24.69 29.72
C PRO A 61 -36.18 -25.57 28.51
N LEU A 62 -34.92 -25.64 28.09
CA LEU A 62 -34.49 -26.59 27.06
C LEU A 62 -34.86 -27.97 27.59
N GLY A 63 -35.53 -28.78 26.75
CA GLY A 63 -35.89 -30.14 27.11
C GLY A 63 -34.66 -30.98 27.51
N PRO A 64 -34.86 -32.23 27.96
CA PRO A 64 -33.76 -33.10 28.35
C PRO A 64 -32.70 -33.15 27.24
N THR A 65 -31.43 -33.01 27.62
CA THR A 65 -30.28 -33.11 26.70
C THR A 65 -30.40 -34.39 25.89
N PRO A 66 -30.43 -34.31 24.54
CA PRO A 66 -30.53 -35.49 23.69
C PRO A 66 -29.42 -36.48 24.01
N ARG A 67 -29.78 -37.72 24.34
CA ARG A 67 -28.83 -38.81 24.53
C ARG A 67 -28.63 -39.50 23.19
N TYR A 68 -27.48 -39.23 22.57
CA TYR A 68 -27.07 -39.93 21.37
C TYR A 68 -26.33 -41.20 21.78
N ALA A 69 -26.68 -42.34 21.17
CA ALA A 69 -25.94 -43.59 21.35
C ALA A 69 -24.52 -43.53 20.77
N VAL A 70 -24.22 -42.50 19.97
CA VAL A 70 -22.94 -42.28 19.30
C VAL A 70 -22.52 -40.82 19.49
N MET A 71 -21.22 -40.57 19.69
CA MET A 71 -20.65 -39.22 19.74
C MET A 71 -21.01 -38.45 18.46
N PRO A 72 -21.76 -37.36 18.56
CA PRO A 72 -22.29 -36.71 17.37
C PRO A 72 -21.21 -35.85 16.70
N ARG A 73 -21.09 -35.93 15.37
CA ARG A 73 -19.98 -35.35 14.59
C ARG A 73 -20.29 -33.96 14.00
N TRP A 74 -21.19 -33.18 14.62
CA TRP A 74 -21.61 -31.86 14.14
C TRP A 74 -20.66 -30.71 14.54
N GLY A 75 -19.38 -30.99 14.80
CA GLY A 75 -18.37 -29.94 14.86
C GLY A 75 -18.21 -29.29 13.48
N LEU A 76 -17.68 -28.06 13.44
CA LEU A 76 -17.17 -27.45 12.22
C LEU A 76 -16.05 -28.36 11.70
N ALA A 77 -16.41 -29.32 10.86
CA ALA A 77 -15.43 -30.12 10.16
C ALA A 77 -14.70 -29.14 9.25
N ASP A 78 -13.45 -28.86 9.57
CA ASP A 78 -12.54 -28.08 8.72
C ASP A 78 -12.19 -28.96 7.52
N ARG A 79 -13.20 -29.24 6.71
CA ARG A 79 -13.03 -29.83 5.40
C ARG A 79 -12.42 -28.71 4.59
N VAL A 80 -11.10 -28.77 4.45
CA VAL A 80 -10.40 -28.09 3.37
C VAL A 80 -10.84 -28.80 2.10
N GLU A 81 -12.05 -28.47 1.66
CA GLU A 81 -12.55 -28.86 0.36
C GLU A 81 -11.56 -28.24 -0.61
N GLN A 82 -10.72 -29.09 -1.21
CA GLN A 82 -9.88 -28.70 -2.33
C GLN A 82 -10.86 -28.31 -3.43
N THR A 83 -11.32 -27.06 -3.38
CA THR A 83 -12.11 -26.47 -4.45
C THR A 83 -11.20 -26.61 -5.66
N PRO A 84 -11.53 -27.47 -6.64
CA PRO A 84 -10.75 -27.53 -7.87
C PRO A 84 -10.74 -26.11 -8.37
N ALA A 85 -9.56 -25.49 -8.43
CA ALA A 85 -9.39 -24.07 -8.73
C ALA A 85 -10.31 -23.76 -9.90
N ALA A 86 -11.45 -23.12 -9.60
CA ALA A 86 -12.49 -22.89 -10.58
C ALA A 86 -11.80 -22.00 -11.59
N ALA A 87 -11.46 -22.55 -12.75
CA ALA A 87 -10.48 -22.01 -13.69
C ALA A 87 -10.64 -20.49 -13.73
N GLU A 88 -9.83 -19.80 -12.93
CA GLU A 88 -9.94 -18.36 -12.75
C GLU A 88 -9.71 -17.84 -14.14
N ALA A 89 -10.74 -17.22 -14.73
CA ALA A 89 -10.71 -16.73 -16.10
C ALA A 89 -9.39 -15.99 -16.27
N ALA A 90 -8.44 -16.63 -16.97
CA ALA A 90 -7.02 -16.37 -16.79
C ALA A 90 -6.78 -14.86 -16.94
N ALA A 91 -6.52 -14.19 -15.81
CA ALA A 91 -6.26 -12.77 -15.80
C ALA A 91 -5.16 -12.53 -16.83
N ARG A 92 -5.44 -11.66 -17.81
CA ARG A 92 -4.60 -11.48 -19.00
C ARG A 92 -3.14 -11.39 -18.55
N PRO A 93 -2.25 -12.30 -18.98
CA PRO A 93 -0.90 -12.35 -18.45
C PRO A 93 -0.21 -11.00 -18.69
N GLY A 94 0.24 -10.39 -17.60
CA GLY A 94 1.04 -9.17 -17.65
C GLY A 94 2.36 -9.40 -18.37
N PRO A 95 3.05 -8.33 -18.82
CA PRO A 95 4.39 -8.47 -19.38
C PRO A 95 5.33 -9.16 -18.39
N ALA A 96 6.20 -10.04 -18.89
CA ALA A 96 7.13 -10.78 -18.05
C ALA A 96 8.08 -9.83 -17.30
N VAL A 97 8.25 -10.05 -15.99
CA VAL A 97 9.16 -9.30 -15.11
C VAL A 97 10.57 -9.08 -15.69
N PRO A 98 11.29 -10.11 -16.21
CA PRO A 98 12.61 -9.89 -16.80
C PRO A 98 12.58 -8.97 -18.03
N MET A 99 11.51 -9.01 -18.83
CA MET A 99 11.35 -8.14 -19.99
C MET A 99 11.19 -6.67 -19.57
N ILE A 100 10.43 -6.40 -18.50
CA ILE A 100 10.28 -5.05 -17.94
C ILE A 100 11.63 -4.54 -17.42
N ARG A 101 12.36 -5.36 -16.66
CA ARG A 101 13.69 -5.01 -16.14
C ARG A 101 14.67 -4.65 -17.25
N THR A 102 14.77 -5.50 -18.28
CA THR A 102 15.64 -5.25 -19.43
C THR A 102 15.22 -3.99 -20.17
N THR A 103 13.92 -3.78 -20.39
CA THR A 103 13.40 -2.59 -21.09
C THR A 103 13.74 -1.31 -20.32
N LEU A 104 13.55 -1.30 -18.99
CA LEU A 104 13.89 -0.15 -18.16
C LEU A 104 15.39 0.12 -18.14
N PHE A 105 16.21 -0.92 -18.03
CA PHE A 105 17.67 -0.81 -18.07
C PHE A 105 18.16 -0.24 -19.41
N VAL A 106 17.69 -0.81 -20.52
CA VAL A 106 18.02 -0.32 -21.88
C VAL A 106 17.55 1.12 -22.04
N SER A 107 16.37 1.48 -21.51
CA SER A 107 15.87 2.85 -21.62
C SER A 107 16.75 3.86 -20.86
N VAL A 108 17.19 3.52 -19.65
CA VAL A 108 18.15 4.34 -18.90
C VAL A 108 19.46 4.48 -19.65
N LEU A 109 19.97 3.38 -20.23
CA LEU A 109 21.20 3.40 -21.02
C LEU A 109 21.07 4.29 -22.25
N VAL A 110 19.99 4.17 -23.03
CA VAL A 110 19.72 4.99 -24.21
C VAL A 110 19.62 6.48 -23.84
N LEU A 111 18.93 6.81 -22.75
CA LEU A 111 18.83 8.19 -22.26
C LEU A 111 20.19 8.74 -21.80
N GLY A 112 21.00 7.92 -21.14
CA GLY A 112 22.38 8.27 -20.77
C GLY A 112 23.29 8.51 -21.99
N ILE A 113 23.18 7.65 -23.01
CA ILE A 113 23.90 7.82 -24.28
C ILE A 113 23.43 9.11 -24.99
N ALA A 114 22.13 9.39 -25.01
CA ALA A 114 21.60 10.62 -25.59
C ALA A 114 22.16 11.86 -24.89
N ALA A 115 22.22 11.87 -23.55
CA ALA A 115 22.86 12.94 -22.80
C ALA A 115 24.34 13.12 -23.22
N LEU A 116 25.10 12.02 -23.35
CA LEU A 116 26.50 12.07 -23.78
C LEU A 116 26.65 12.61 -25.22
N VAL A 117 25.76 12.23 -26.13
CA VAL A 117 25.74 12.77 -27.51
C VAL A 117 25.57 14.29 -27.50
N TYR A 118 24.67 14.82 -26.66
CA TYR A 118 24.48 16.26 -26.54
C TYR A 118 25.67 16.96 -25.85
N VAL A 119 26.38 16.30 -24.94
CA VAL A 119 27.66 16.81 -24.40
C VAL A 119 28.71 16.91 -25.52
N VAL A 120 28.86 15.86 -26.35
CA VAL A 120 29.77 15.90 -27.50
C VAL A 120 29.39 17.02 -28.46
N ARG A 121 28.08 17.19 -28.75
CA ARG A 121 27.59 18.30 -29.55
C ARG A 121 27.98 19.66 -28.96
N TYR A 122 27.82 19.84 -27.65
CA TYR A 122 28.21 21.06 -26.95
C TYR A 122 29.72 21.33 -27.06
N VAL A 123 30.56 20.32 -26.86
CA VAL A 123 32.02 20.43 -27.01
C VAL A 123 32.40 20.79 -28.44
N LEU A 124 31.76 20.18 -29.44
CA LEU A 124 31.97 20.52 -30.84
C LEU A 124 31.58 21.97 -31.13
N LEU A 125 30.51 22.50 -30.53
CA LEU A 125 30.16 23.93 -30.66
C LEU A 125 31.24 24.86 -30.06
N ILE A 126 31.83 24.48 -28.93
CA ILE A 126 32.94 25.25 -28.32
C ILE A 126 34.17 25.25 -29.24
N ILE A 127 34.53 24.09 -29.80
CA ILE A 127 35.66 23.97 -30.72
C ILE A 127 35.38 24.77 -32.00
N ASN A 128 34.17 24.65 -32.55
CA ASN A 128 33.76 25.35 -33.76
C ASN A 128 33.93 26.88 -33.65
N ARG A 129 33.77 27.42 -32.44
CA ARG A 129 33.91 28.86 -32.17
C ARG A 129 35.32 29.38 -32.47
N ASN A 130 36.35 28.57 -32.24
CA ASN A 130 37.75 28.96 -32.41
C ASN A 130 38.38 28.36 -33.68
N THR A 131 37.79 27.31 -34.25
CA THR A 131 38.25 26.64 -35.46
C THR A 131 37.07 26.26 -36.32
N LEU A 132 37.06 26.63 -37.60
CA LEU A 132 36.02 26.21 -38.54
C LEU A 132 36.01 24.67 -38.64
N LEU A 133 34.98 24.03 -38.08
CA LEU A 133 34.82 22.58 -38.20
C LEU A 133 34.56 22.19 -39.66
N ASN A 134 35.06 21.01 -40.04
CA ASN A 134 34.71 20.40 -41.32
C ASN A 134 33.19 20.18 -41.39
N SER A 135 32.57 20.62 -42.48
CA SER A 135 31.12 20.53 -42.71
C SER A 135 30.57 19.11 -42.56
N TRP A 136 31.34 18.09 -42.94
CA TRP A 136 30.95 16.68 -42.74
C TRP A 136 30.87 16.27 -41.27
N VAL A 137 31.77 16.79 -40.43
CA VAL A 137 31.78 16.51 -38.98
C VAL A 137 30.60 17.22 -38.33
N ALA A 138 30.31 18.46 -38.72
CA ALA A 138 29.15 19.20 -38.24
C ALA A 138 27.84 18.49 -38.61
N ALA A 139 27.68 18.10 -39.88
CA ALA A 139 26.51 17.35 -40.34
C ALA A 139 26.36 16.01 -39.62
N GLY A 140 27.46 15.28 -39.40
CA GLY A 140 27.46 14.02 -38.65
C GLY A 140 27.00 14.20 -37.20
N ALA A 141 27.45 15.27 -36.53
CA ALA A 141 27.05 15.56 -35.16
C ALA A 141 25.56 15.94 -35.05
N ASP A 142 25.02 16.67 -36.02
CA ASP A 142 23.59 17.00 -36.05
C ASP A 142 22.72 15.76 -36.26
N TRP A 143 23.08 14.89 -37.22
CA TRP A 143 22.37 13.63 -37.44
C TRP A 143 22.45 12.68 -36.24
N LEU A 144 23.61 12.60 -35.58
CA LEU A 144 23.80 11.80 -34.37
C LEU A 144 22.86 12.28 -33.25
N GLY A 145 22.72 13.61 -33.07
CA GLY A 145 21.79 14.20 -32.11
C GLY A 145 20.33 13.84 -32.41
N ILE A 146 19.92 13.89 -33.68
CA ILE A 146 18.57 13.52 -34.12
C ILE A 146 18.30 12.04 -33.84
N LEU A 147 19.22 11.15 -34.26
CA LEU A 147 19.07 9.70 -34.07
C LEU A 147 19.00 9.34 -32.57
N ALA A 148 19.85 9.95 -31.74
CA ALA A 148 19.82 9.79 -30.29
C ALA A 148 18.49 10.24 -29.68
N SER A 149 17.92 11.35 -30.18
CA SER A 149 16.63 11.89 -29.73
C SER A 149 15.48 10.95 -30.08
N VAL A 150 15.46 10.40 -31.30
CA VAL A 150 14.45 9.42 -31.75
C VAL A 150 14.54 8.14 -30.92
N ALA A 151 15.75 7.63 -30.68
CA ALA A 151 15.97 6.45 -29.83
C ALA A 151 15.50 6.70 -28.39
N ALA A 152 15.78 7.88 -27.83
CA ALA A 152 15.31 8.27 -26.50
C ALA A 152 13.78 8.32 -26.41
N ILE A 153 13.10 8.89 -27.41
CA ILE A 153 11.62 8.91 -27.45
C ILE A 153 11.08 7.47 -27.50
N ALA A 154 11.62 6.63 -28.38
CA ALA A 154 11.19 5.24 -28.49
C ALA A 154 11.39 4.47 -27.16
N ALA A 155 12.53 4.69 -26.47
CA ALA A 155 12.81 4.10 -25.18
C ALA A 155 11.82 4.53 -24.09
N VAL A 156 11.52 5.83 -23.99
CA VAL A 156 10.55 6.38 -23.02
C VAL A 156 9.15 5.84 -23.29
N LEU A 157 8.71 5.80 -24.54
CA LEU A 157 7.40 5.26 -24.90
C LEU A 157 7.31 3.76 -24.59
N THR A 158 8.32 2.98 -24.95
CA THR A 158 8.33 1.53 -24.71
C THR A 158 8.34 1.20 -23.22
N SER A 159 9.18 1.89 -22.44
CA SER A 159 9.20 1.73 -20.97
C SER A 159 7.88 2.15 -20.32
N GLY A 160 7.29 3.28 -20.75
CA GLY A 160 5.99 3.74 -20.29
C GLY A 160 4.88 2.72 -20.56
N VAL A 161 4.79 2.21 -21.79
CA VAL A 161 3.82 1.17 -22.17
C VAL A 161 4.00 -0.09 -21.32
N MET A 162 5.23 -0.56 -21.10
CA MET A 162 5.51 -1.74 -20.28
C MET A 162 5.08 -1.54 -18.82
N LEU A 163 5.40 -0.38 -18.23
CA LEU A 163 4.99 -0.05 -16.86
C LEU A 163 3.47 0.07 -16.72
N ILE A 164 2.79 0.70 -17.68
CA ILE A 164 1.32 0.82 -17.66
C ILE A 164 0.66 -0.57 -17.78
N ARG A 165 1.14 -1.41 -18.70
CA ARG A 165 0.63 -2.78 -18.86
C ARG A 165 0.86 -3.62 -17.62
N TRP A 166 2.03 -3.51 -16.99
CA TRP A 166 2.32 -4.17 -15.72
C TRP A 166 1.39 -3.66 -14.61
N LEU A 167 1.22 -2.34 -14.47
CA LEU A 167 0.37 -1.74 -13.44
C LEU A 167 -1.09 -2.23 -13.55
N ILE A 168 -1.64 -2.27 -14.77
CA ILE A 168 -2.99 -2.76 -15.02
C ILE A 168 -3.12 -4.25 -14.67
N ALA A 169 -2.16 -5.08 -15.11
CA ALA A 169 -2.18 -6.50 -14.84
C ALA A 169 -2.05 -6.81 -13.34
N ARG A 170 -1.17 -6.09 -12.64
CA ARG A 170 -0.94 -6.25 -11.21
C ARG A 170 -2.14 -5.80 -10.38
N ARG A 171 -2.74 -4.65 -10.72
CA ARG A 171 -3.99 -4.21 -10.09
C ARG A 171 -5.10 -5.25 -10.27
N ALA A 172 -5.33 -5.72 -11.49
CA ALA A 172 -6.33 -6.74 -11.76
C ALA A 172 -6.13 -8.02 -10.93
N ALA A 173 -4.87 -8.48 -10.78
CA ALA A 173 -4.55 -9.65 -9.95
C ALA A 173 -4.80 -9.42 -8.45
N VAL A 174 -4.43 -8.25 -7.92
CA VAL A 174 -4.60 -7.91 -6.50
C VAL A 174 -6.08 -7.74 -6.16
N PHE A 175 -6.85 -7.01 -6.97
CA PHE A 175 -8.27 -6.83 -6.74
C PHE A 175 -9.06 -8.15 -6.84
N ALA A 176 -8.68 -9.03 -7.78
CA ALA A 176 -9.24 -10.38 -7.88
C ALA A 176 -8.96 -11.20 -6.60
N HIS A 177 -7.73 -11.13 -6.06
CA HIS A 177 -7.38 -11.84 -4.82
C HIS A 177 -8.19 -11.38 -3.60
N HIS A 178 -8.53 -10.08 -3.53
CA HIS A 178 -9.38 -9.53 -2.48
C HIS A 178 -10.89 -9.64 -2.75
N GLY A 179 -11.30 -10.25 -3.86
CA GLY A 179 -12.71 -10.42 -4.24
C GLY A 179 -13.44 -9.11 -4.55
N LEU A 180 -12.70 -8.03 -4.83
CA LEU A 180 -13.25 -6.71 -5.13
C LEU A 180 -13.23 -6.46 -6.65
N PRO A 181 -14.30 -5.90 -7.24
CA PRO A 181 -14.25 -5.45 -8.63
C PRO A 181 -13.31 -4.24 -8.76
N GLU A 182 -12.50 -4.20 -9.83
CA GLU A 182 -11.66 -3.02 -10.10
C GLU A 182 -12.56 -1.79 -10.34
N PRO A 183 -12.38 -0.69 -9.57
CA PRO A 183 -13.27 0.47 -9.64
C PRO A 183 -13.11 1.28 -10.93
N ARG A 184 -12.02 1.11 -11.68
CA ARG A 184 -11.70 1.92 -12.87
C ARG A 184 -11.55 1.06 -14.11
N SER A 185 -12.06 1.55 -15.24
CA SER A 185 -11.86 0.88 -16.53
C SER A 185 -10.40 0.97 -16.99
N THR A 186 -9.96 -0.04 -17.76
CA THR A 186 -8.62 -0.08 -18.37
C THR A 186 -8.32 1.17 -19.20
N ARG A 187 -9.33 1.73 -19.89
CA ARG A 187 -9.19 2.95 -20.70
C ARG A 187 -8.89 4.18 -19.84
N THR A 188 -9.55 4.28 -18.68
CA THR A 188 -9.33 5.36 -17.71
C THR A 188 -7.92 5.29 -17.11
N LEU A 189 -7.41 4.09 -16.83
CA LEU A 189 -6.04 3.89 -16.35
C LEU A 189 -5.02 4.34 -17.41
N TRP A 190 -5.23 3.95 -18.67
CA TRP A 190 -4.39 4.41 -19.78
C TRP A 190 -4.42 5.93 -19.96
N ALA A 191 -5.61 6.52 -20.00
CA ALA A 191 -5.78 7.97 -20.15
C ALA A 191 -5.08 8.73 -19.01
N GLY A 192 -5.25 8.26 -17.77
CA GLY A 192 -4.60 8.85 -16.59
C GLY A 192 -3.08 8.73 -16.60
N CYS A 193 -2.48 7.81 -17.36
CA CYS A 193 -1.02 7.68 -17.46
C CYS A 193 -0.42 8.38 -18.69
N VAL A 194 -1.16 8.46 -19.80
CA VAL A 194 -0.65 8.99 -21.08
C VAL A 194 -0.88 10.49 -21.23
N VAL A 195 -2.01 11.01 -20.76
CA VAL A 195 -2.35 12.44 -20.97
C VAL A 195 -1.35 13.32 -20.21
N PRO A 196 -0.58 14.18 -20.91
CA PRO A 196 0.36 15.09 -20.27
C PRO A 196 -0.29 15.95 -19.19
N LEU A 197 0.45 16.29 -18.14
CA LEU A 197 0.01 17.02 -16.95
C LEU A 197 -0.98 16.26 -16.06
N ALA A 198 -2.02 15.64 -16.64
CA ALA A 198 -2.93 14.77 -15.90
C ALA A 198 -2.18 13.56 -15.31
N ASN A 199 -1.21 13.03 -16.05
CA ASN A 199 -0.38 11.91 -15.63
C ASN A 199 0.50 12.19 -14.40
N LEU A 200 0.93 13.43 -14.19
CA LEU A 200 1.69 13.84 -13.00
C LEU A 200 0.87 13.69 -11.71
N LEU A 201 -0.46 13.73 -11.81
CA LEU A 201 -1.36 13.57 -10.68
C LEU A 201 -1.89 12.14 -10.58
N TRP A 202 -2.41 11.59 -11.69
CA TRP A 202 -3.12 10.32 -11.68
C TRP A 202 -2.20 9.10 -11.58
N ALA A 203 -1.06 9.08 -12.29
CA ALA A 203 -0.20 7.90 -12.28
C ALA A 203 0.40 7.61 -10.89
N PRO A 204 0.88 8.59 -10.11
CA PRO A 204 1.28 8.36 -8.72
C PRO A 204 0.13 7.88 -7.85
N VAL A 205 -1.07 8.45 -8.01
CA VAL A 205 -2.27 8.00 -7.28
C VAL A 205 -2.55 6.52 -7.55
N TYR A 206 -2.46 6.08 -8.81
CA TYR A 206 -2.69 4.67 -9.15
C TYR A 206 -1.69 3.72 -8.51
N VAL A 207 -0.42 4.15 -8.41
CA VAL A 207 0.64 3.38 -7.75
C VAL A 207 0.45 3.38 -6.23
N ILE A 208 0.02 4.50 -5.65
CA ILE A 208 -0.26 4.63 -4.21
C ILE A 208 -1.46 3.76 -3.82
N GLU A 209 -2.55 3.82 -4.57
CA GLU A 209 -3.72 2.95 -4.38
C GLU A 209 -3.29 1.48 -4.36
N LEU A 210 -2.49 1.05 -5.36
CA LEU A 210 -1.96 -0.32 -5.41
C LEU A 210 -1.10 -0.65 -4.17
N ALA A 211 -0.21 0.27 -3.77
CA ALA A 211 0.64 0.06 -2.60
C ALA A 211 -0.13 -0.02 -1.28
N ILE A 212 -1.29 0.64 -1.18
CA ILE A 212 -2.17 0.57 0.00
C ILE A 212 -2.90 -0.76 0.02
N VAL A 213 -3.44 -1.22 -1.12
CA VAL A 213 -4.16 -2.50 -1.18
C VAL A 213 -3.23 -3.68 -0.87
N GLU A 214 -1.98 -3.62 -1.34
CA GLU A 214 -0.98 -4.65 -1.01
C GLU A 214 -0.33 -4.46 0.39
N ASP A 215 -0.74 -3.49 1.21
CA ASP A 215 -0.14 -3.15 2.52
C ASP A 215 1.39 -2.87 2.50
N HIS A 216 1.88 -2.38 1.36
CA HIS A 216 3.30 -2.10 1.11
C HIS A 216 3.65 -0.60 1.17
N TYR A 217 2.66 0.27 1.37
CA TYR A 217 2.81 1.72 1.25
C TYR A 217 3.91 2.30 2.13
N SER A 218 4.01 1.88 3.39
CA SER A 218 5.02 2.39 4.35
C SER A 218 6.47 2.22 3.85
N ARG A 219 6.75 1.13 3.12
CA ARG A 219 8.05 0.80 2.55
C ARG A 219 8.33 1.54 1.25
N ILE A 220 7.34 1.59 0.35
CA ILE A 220 7.52 2.06 -1.04
C ILE A 220 7.26 3.57 -1.16
N ARG A 221 6.70 4.23 -0.14
CA ARG A 221 6.41 5.69 -0.14
C ARG A 221 7.62 6.55 -0.51
N ARG A 222 8.81 6.27 0.04
CA ARG A 222 10.03 7.03 -0.29
C ARG A 222 10.42 6.91 -1.77
N PRO A 223 10.55 5.69 -2.34
CA PRO A 223 10.72 5.51 -3.78
C PRO A 223 9.67 6.21 -4.65
N ILE A 224 8.39 6.14 -4.27
CA ILE A 224 7.29 6.77 -5.03
C ILE A 224 7.46 8.29 -5.07
N VAL A 225 7.77 8.92 -3.94
CA VAL A 225 7.97 10.38 -3.88
C VAL A 225 9.21 10.79 -4.67
N GLN A 226 10.32 10.05 -4.56
CA GLN A 226 11.54 10.34 -5.33
C GLN A 226 11.30 10.23 -6.84
N TRP A 227 10.60 9.18 -7.27
CA TRP A 227 10.18 9.02 -8.66
C TRP A 227 9.30 10.17 -9.13
N TRP A 228 8.31 10.55 -8.34
CA TRP A 228 7.40 11.65 -8.67
C TRP A 228 8.13 12.99 -8.79
N VAL A 229 9.01 13.34 -7.84
CA VAL A 229 9.80 14.58 -7.89
C VAL A 229 10.74 14.59 -9.10
N ALA A 230 11.43 13.48 -9.37
CA ALA A 230 12.28 13.36 -10.56
C ALA A 230 11.48 13.55 -11.85
N TRP A 231 10.27 12.98 -11.90
CA TRP A 231 9.39 13.09 -13.05
C TRP A 231 8.89 14.53 -13.27
N VAL A 232 8.45 15.22 -12.21
CA VAL A 232 8.06 16.63 -12.26
C VAL A 232 9.24 17.50 -12.75
N ALA A 233 10.43 17.30 -12.19
CA ALA A 233 11.63 18.01 -12.61
C ALA A 233 11.97 17.76 -14.09
N SER A 234 11.88 16.50 -14.54
CA SER A 234 12.06 16.12 -15.95
C SER A 234 11.05 16.81 -16.86
N TYR A 235 9.78 16.92 -16.44
CA TYR A 235 8.73 17.64 -17.16
C TYR A 235 9.05 19.13 -17.29
N LEU A 236 9.41 19.78 -16.18
CA LEU A 236 9.73 21.21 -16.17
C LEU A 236 10.92 21.52 -17.07
N VAL A 237 12.00 20.74 -16.99
CA VAL A 237 13.19 20.94 -17.83
C VAL A 237 12.89 20.66 -19.29
N SER A 238 12.07 19.64 -19.60
CA SER A 238 11.66 19.34 -20.98
C SER A 238 10.82 20.47 -21.59
N VAL A 239 9.86 21.01 -20.83
CA VAL A 239 9.04 22.15 -21.26
C VAL A 239 9.91 23.40 -21.45
N PHE A 240 10.84 23.65 -20.53
CA PHE A 240 11.80 24.74 -20.66
C PHE A 240 12.68 24.58 -21.91
N ALA A 241 13.25 23.39 -22.15
CA ALA A 241 14.04 23.10 -23.35
C ALA A 241 13.25 23.32 -24.64
N MET A 242 11.98 22.89 -24.67
CA MET A 242 11.08 23.11 -25.80
C MET A 242 10.78 24.60 -26.01
N ALA A 243 10.57 25.36 -24.94
CA ALA A 243 10.35 26.80 -25.04
C ALA A 243 11.60 27.55 -25.53
N THR A 244 12.80 27.10 -25.14
CA THR A 244 14.08 27.73 -25.52
C THR A 244 14.64 27.25 -26.85
N SER A 245 14.07 26.22 -27.49
CA SER A 245 14.62 25.65 -28.73
C SER A 245 14.53 26.58 -29.95
N PHE A 246 13.74 27.66 -29.86
CA PHE A 246 13.57 28.64 -30.94
C PHE A 246 14.67 29.71 -30.99
N ALA A 247 15.63 29.69 -30.06
CA ALA A 247 16.74 30.64 -30.06
C ALA A 247 17.70 30.35 -31.22
N SER A 248 17.92 31.36 -32.07
CA SER A 248 18.79 31.28 -33.26
C SER A 248 20.19 31.85 -33.04
N ASP A 249 20.43 32.50 -31.91
CA ASP A 249 21.75 33.03 -31.54
C ASP A 249 22.65 31.91 -31.00
N ALA A 250 23.97 32.05 -31.19
CA ALA A 250 24.93 31.03 -30.81
C ALA A 250 24.90 30.68 -29.31
N GLN A 251 24.61 31.65 -28.45
CA GLN A 251 24.54 31.46 -27.00
C GLN A 251 23.22 30.77 -26.60
N GLY A 252 22.11 31.11 -27.24
CA GLY A 252 20.83 30.42 -27.14
C GLY A 252 20.94 28.94 -27.54
N ILE A 253 21.59 28.64 -28.66
CA ILE A 253 21.84 27.26 -29.11
C ILE A 253 22.67 26.49 -28.08
N ALA A 254 23.75 27.09 -27.57
CA ALA A 254 24.61 26.48 -26.56
C ALA A 254 23.86 26.21 -25.25
N ASN A 255 23.10 27.19 -24.75
CA ASN A 255 22.29 27.05 -23.54
C ASN A 255 21.24 25.96 -23.69
N ASN A 256 20.52 25.93 -24.82
CA ASN A 256 19.53 24.90 -25.10
C ASN A 256 20.17 23.50 -25.19
N THR A 257 21.38 23.39 -25.74
CA THR A 257 22.12 22.12 -25.78
C THR A 257 22.44 21.61 -24.37
N ILE A 258 22.88 22.48 -23.47
CA ILE A 258 23.09 22.14 -22.05
C ILE A 258 21.77 21.72 -21.39
N THR A 259 20.68 22.46 -21.64
CA THR A 259 19.35 22.11 -21.14
C THR A 259 18.91 20.72 -21.60
N MET A 260 19.17 20.35 -22.86
CA MET A 260 18.89 19.01 -23.38
C MET A 260 19.68 17.93 -22.65
N VAL A 261 20.95 18.17 -22.30
CA VAL A 261 21.74 17.24 -21.47
C VAL A 261 21.02 16.99 -20.14
N PHE A 262 20.62 18.05 -19.43
CA PHE A 262 19.88 17.93 -18.18
C PHE A 262 18.51 17.24 -18.37
N ALA A 263 17.81 17.51 -19.47
CA ALA A 263 16.55 16.87 -19.81
C ALA A 263 16.69 15.35 -19.93
N TYR A 264 17.68 14.87 -20.69
CA TYR A 264 17.95 13.44 -20.85
C TYR A 264 18.43 12.78 -19.54
N LEU A 265 19.26 13.45 -18.74
CA LEU A 265 19.69 12.94 -17.44
C LEU A 265 18.52 12.82 -16.45
N LEU A 266 17.65 13.82 -16.38
CA LEU A 266 16.45 13.78 -15.54
C LEU A 266 15.44 12.75 -16.03
N ALA A 267 15.30 12.56 -17.34
CA ALA A 267 14.50 11.48 -17.91
C ALA A 267 15.07 10.11 -17.52
N ALA A 268 16.39 9.91 -17.64
CA ALA A 268 17.06 8.68 -17.20
C ALA A 268 16.85 8.42 -15.70
N LEU A 269 17.01 9.46 -14.86
CA LEU A 269 16.75 9.38 -13.43
C LEU A 269 15.29 9.02 -13.14
N THR A 270 14.35 9.58 -13.88
CA THR A 270 12.91 9.29 -13.74
C THR A 270 12.62 7.82 -14.05
N VAL A 271 13.16 7.29 -15.15
CA VAL A 271 13.00 5.87 -15.51
C VAL A 271 13.68 4.95 -14.49
N ALA A 272 14.87 5.31 -14.00
CA ALA A 272 15.56 4.56 -12.95
C ALA A 272 14.80 4.57 -11.62
N ALA A 273 14.19 5.70 -11.26
CA ALA A 273 13.35 5.81 -10.08
C ALA A 273 12.05 5.01 -10.25
N ALA A 274 11.45 4.98 -11.44
CA ALA A 274 10.32 4.11 -11.75
C ALA A 274 10.70 2.63 -11.61
N ALA A 275 11.91 2.24 -12.05
CA ALA A 275 12.44 0.89 -11.84
C ALA A 275 12.60 0.56 -10.36
N ARG A 276 13.03 1.50 -9.52
CA ARG A 276 13.09 1.32 -8.05
C ARG A 276 11.72 1.10 -7.44
N VAL A 277 10.69 1.81 -7.92
CA VAL A 277 9.30 1.60 -7.50
C VAL A 277 8.84 0.21 -7.90
N PHE A 278 9.04 -0.18 -9.17
CA PHE A 278 8.74 -1.52 -9.69
C PHE A 278 9.41 -2.64 -8.87
N GLU A 279 10.71 -2.54 -8.61
CA GLU A 279 11.43 -3.50 -7.76
C GLU A 279 10.90 -3.51 -6.31
N GLY A 280 10.43 -2.37 -5.82
CA GLY A 280 9.79 -2.27 -4.51
C GLY A 280 8.54 -3.15 -4.40
N PHE A 281 7.82 -3.33 -5.51
CA PHE A 281 6.65 -4.20 -5.62
C PHE A 281 7.01 -5.66 -5.91
N GLU A 282 8.02 -5.92 -6.75
CA GLU A 282 8.42 -7.30 -7.11
C GLU A 282 9.24 -8.02 -6.03
N ARG A 283 9.90 -7.28 -5.13
CA ARG A 283 10.60 -7.87 -3.99
C ARG A 283 9.61 -8.50 -3.02
N LYS A 284 9.42 -9.83 -3.13
CA LYS A 284 8.70 -10.62 -2.14
C LYS A 284 9.36 -10.43 -0.77
N PRO A 285 8.61 -10.06 0.28
CA PRO A 285 9.15 -10.07 1.62
C PRO A 285 9.64 -11.49 1.94
N VAL A 286 10.83 -11.59 2.51
CA VAL A 286 11.20 -12.78 3.28
C VAL A 286 10.33 -12.72 4.52
N GLU A 287 9.08 -13.16 4.41
CA GLU A 287 8.27 -13.46 5.57
C GLU A 287 9.03 -14.51 6.35
N ARG A 288 9.62 -14.13 7.48
CA ARG A 288 9.99 -15.11 8.49
C ARG A 288 8.67 -15.75 8.91
N PRO A 289 8.41 -17.03 8.61
CA PRO A 289 7.13 -17.62 8.92
C PRO A 289 6.97 -17.59 10.45
N ALA A 290 6.08 -16.73 10.93
CA ALA A 290 5.63 -16.75 12.33
C ALA A 290 4.72 -17.97 12.61
N HIS A 291 4.32 -18.67 11.55
CA HIS A 291 3.52 -19.88 11.60
C HIS A 291 4.43 -21.11 11.56
N ARG A 292 4.36 -21.91 12.63
CA ARG A 292 4.96 -23.25 12.69
C ARG A 292 4.09 -24.18 11.85
N TRP A 293 4.62 -24.61 10.71
CA TRP A 293 4.00 -25.65 9.90
C TRP A 293 3.96 -26.95 10.71
N VAL A 294 2.77 -27.49 10.92
CA VAL A 294 2.57 -28.85 11.42
C VAL A 294 2.36 -29.71 10.18
N VAL A 295 3.27 -30.65 9.95
CA VAL A 295 3.10 -31.65 8.90
C VAL A 295 1.96 -32.57 9.36
N VAL A 296 0.83 -32.51 8.67
CA VAL A 296 -0.21 -33.52 8.78
C VAL A 296 0.18 -34.63 7.82
N SER A 297 0.53 -35.79 8.36
CA SER A 297 0.75 -36.99 7.57
C SER A 297 -0.59 -37.45 6.99
N ASP A 298 -0.65 -37.77 5.68
CA ASP A 298 -1.82 -38.35 5.01
C ASP A 298 -2.09 -39.81 5.42
N ASP A 299 -1.23 -40.40 6.23
CA ASP A 299 -1.46 -41.75 6.74
C ASP A 299 -2.58 -41.72 7.79
N PRO A 300 -3.62 -42.57 7.64
CA PRO A 300 -4.60 -42.74 8.69
C PRO A 300 -3.87 -43.17 9.95
N ALA A 301 -3.95 -42.32 10.99
CA ALA A 301 -3.37 -42.63 12.29
C ALA A 301 -3.83 -44.05 12.69
N PRO A 302 -2.91 -44.97 13.02
CA PRO A 302 -3.29 -46.32 13.43
C PRO A 302 -4.24 -46.19 14.63
N PRO A 303 -5.31 -47.01 14.68
CA PRO A 303 -6.28 -46.91 15.75
C PRO A 303 -5.55 -46.98 17.08
N SER A 304 -5.75 -45.95 17.91
CA SER A 304 -5.23 -45.89 19.27
C SER A 304 -5.75 -47.12 20.00
N ARG A 305 -4.90 -48.15 20.12
CA ARG A 305 -5.21 -49.30 20.97
C ARG A 305 -5.30 -48.78 22.40
N PRO A 306 -6.29 -49.21 23.19
CA PRO A 306 -6.28 -48.95 24.62
C PRO A 306 -4.93 -49.41 25.16
N VAL A 307 -4.22 -48.52 25.85
CA VAL A 307 -3.07 -48.94 26.66
C VAL A 307 -3.66 -49.79 27.77
N GLU A 308 -3.58 -51.11 27.62
CA GLU A 308 -3.78 -52.03 28.74
C GLU A 308 -2.77 -51.65 29.81
N LEU A 309 -3.28 -51.10 30.92
CA LEU A 309 -2.55 -50.95 32.16
C LEU A 309 -2.20 -52.36 32.64
N GLU A 310 -1.00 -52.81 32.26
CA GLU A 310 -0.43 -54.04 32.77
C GLU A 310 -0.11 -53.85 34.25
N GLY A 311 -0.89 -54.51 35.10
CA GLY A 311 -0.58 -54.71 36.52
C GLY A 311 -1.69 -54.27 37.48
N GLN A 312 -2.67 -55.15 37.72
CA GLN A 312 -3.20 -55.41 39.07
C GLN A 312 -4.04 -56.70 39.13
N GLU A 313 -3.34 -57.77 39.50
CA GLU A 313 -3.68 -58.95 40.33
C GLU A 313 -5.01 -59.70 40.19
N ALA A 314 -4.90 -61.00 39.89
CA ALA A 314 -5.69 -62.05 40.55
C ALA A 314 -4.97 -63.42 40.45
N ALA A 315 -4.13 -63.75 41.43
CA ALA A 315 -3.69 -65.12 41.69
C ALA A 315 -3.34 -65.33 43.17
N ALA A 316 -4.37 -65.59 43.99
CA ALA A 316 -4.21 -66.30 45.25
C ALA A 316 -5.48 -67.11 45.54
N LEU A 317 -5.52 -68.33 45.02
CA LEU A 317 -6.31 -69.45 45.55
C LEU A 317 -5.31 -70.58 45.80
N GLY A 318 -5.10 -70.92 47.08
CA GLY A 318 -4.21 -72.00 47.50
C GLY A 318 -4.03 -72.04 49.02
N VAL A 319 -4.87 -72.87 49.66
CA VAL A 319 -4.97 -73.26 51.09
C VAL A 319 -5.92 -72.44 51.95
#